data_AF-A0A0A9WP68-F1
#
_entry.id   AF-A0A0A9WP68-F1
#
_cell.length_a   1.000
_cell.length_b   1.000
_cell.length_c   1.000
_cell.angle_alpha   90.00
_cell.angle_beta   90.00
_cell.angle_gamma   90.00
#
_symmetry.space_group_name_H-M   'P 1'
#
loop_
_entity.id
_entity.type
_entity.pdbx_description
1 polymer ?
#
loop_
_entity_poly.entity_id
_entity_poly.type
_entity_poly.pdbx_seq_one_letter_code
_entity_poly.pdbx_strand_id
1 'polypeptide(L)'
;GNSWRVGGRKACSRGTNFESVAPSRCTKIMPKRGQKERLCRLLKLPQVFGDCHQHLSYHMYYKSCLVDMCECPSKMCYCESLTAYAHECNRLGVSLPDWRSDTRCLARH
;
A
#
# COMPACT_ATOMS: atom_id res chain seq x y z
N GLY A 1 -6.42 14.64 9.72
CA GLY A 1 -7.07 15.79 10.39
C GLY A 1 -6.21 16.29 11.53
N ASN A 2 -6.41 17.53 11.98
CA ASN A 2 -5.62 18.15 13.08
C ASN A 2 -6.11 17.77 14.49
N SER A 3 -7.27 17.14 14.61
CA SER A 3 -7.93 16.83 15.89
C SER A 3 -7.25 15.73 16.71
N TRP A 4 -6.30 14.98 16.12
CA TRP A 4 -5.61 13.84 16.75
C TRP A 4 -4.12 14.12 17.03
N ARG A 5 -3.72 15.39 17.13
CA ARG A 5 -2.32 15.76 17.33
C ARG A 5 -1.88 15.36 18.74
N VAL A 6 -0.92 14.45 18.81
CA VAL A 6 -0.25 14.04 20.05
C VAL A 6 1.15 14.66 20.13
N GLY A 7 1.54 15.16 21.31
CA GLY A 7 2.83 15.82 21.57
C GLY A 7 2.74 17.33 21.84
N GLY A 8 3.53 17.81 22.79
CA GLY A 8 3.62 19.23 23.18
C GLY A 8 4.60 20.04 22.32
N ARG A 9 5.43 20.90 22.92
CA ARG A 9 6.37 21.82 22.21
C ARG A 9 7.41 21.15 21.30
N LYS A 10 7.61 19.83 21.39
CA LYS A 10 8.46 19.03 20.47
C LYS A 10 7.67 18.29 19.39
N ALA A 11 6.38 18.60 19.22
CA ALA A 11 5.57 18.02 18.16
C ALA A 11 6.13 18.42 16.79
N CYS A 12 6.07 17.49 15.84
CA CYS A 12 6.39 17.80 14.45
C CYS A 12 5.54 19.00 13.98
N SER A 13 6.22 20.08 13.59
CA SER A 13 5.60 21.22 12.95
C SER A 13 5.04 20.74 11.62
N ARG A 14 3.73 20.89 11.42
CA ARG A 14 3.13 20.63 10.12
C ARG A 14 3.68 21.70 9.18
N GLY A 15 4.29 21.31 8.06
CA GLY A 15 4.63 22.27 7.01
C GLY A 15 3.37 23.05 6.66
N THR A 16 3.41 24.37 6.81
CA THR A 16 2.26 25.26 6.54
C THR A 16 1.98 25.43 5.06
N ASN A 17 2.74 24.77 4.19
CA ASN A 17 2.41 24.62 2.77
C ASN A 17 1.30 23.58 2.60
N PHE A 18 0.11 23.94 3.05
CA PHE A 18 -1.15 23.34 2.60
C PHE A 18 -1.54 23.99 1.27
N GLU A 19 -0.60 24.10 0.33
CA GLU A 19 -0.96 24.01 -1.09
C GLU A 19 -1.44 22.57 -1.29
N SER A 20 -2.74 22.38 -1.03
CA SER A 20 -3.59 21.43 -1.71
C SER A 20 -3.08 19.99 -1.84
N VAL A 21 -2.42 19.37 -0.83
CA VAL A 21 -1.79 18.04 -1.03
C VAL A 21 -1.15 18.01 -2.41
N ALA A 22 -0.26 18.99 -2.69
CA ALA A 22 0.34 19.19 -4.00
C ALA A 22 0.52 17.82 -4.64
N PRO A 23 -0.23 17.51 -5.71
CA PRO A 23 -0.58 16.14 -6.03
C PRO A 23 0.77 15.45 -6.15
N SER A 24 1.00 14.49 -5.24
CA SER A 24 2.34 13.97 -4.95
C SER A 24 3.02 13.71 -6.29
N ARG A 25 4.32 13.97 -6.45
CA ARG A 25 5.03 13.93 -7.76
C ARG A 25 4.63 12.73 -8.66
N CYS A 26 4.17 11.66 -8.03
CA CYS A 26 3.33 10.56 -8.50
C CYS A 26 2.22 10.86 -9.52
N THR A 27 1.58 12.02 -9.46
CA THR A 27 0.42 12.37 -10.29
C THR A 27 0.81 13.06 -11.59
N LYS A 28 1.96 13.74 -11.61
CA LYS A 28 2.42 14.46 -12.80
C LYS A 28 3.30 13.59 -13.69
N ILE A 29 4.26 12.85 -13.13
CA ILE A 29 5.10 11.90 -13.87
C ILE A 29 5.55 10.81 -12.88
N MET A 30 5.02 9.58 -13.01
CA MET A 30 5.57 8.43 -12.30
C MET A 30 6.77 7.86 -13.08
N PRO A 31 8.02 8.09 -12.67
CA PRO A 31 9.14 7.33 -13.22
C PRO A 31 8.88 5.83 -12.94
N LYS A 32 9.01 5.01 -13.98
CA LYS A 32 8.78 3.55 -13.95
C LYS A 32 7.37 3.14 -13.55
N ARG A 33 6.34 3.90 -13.97
CA ARG A 33 4.92 3.58 -13.75
C ARG A 33 4.58 2.11 -14.03
N GLY A 34 5.05 1.55 -15.15
CA GLY A 34 4.80 0.16 -15.51
C GLY A 34 5.37 -0.86 -14.52
N GLN A 35 6.54 -0.60 -13.93
CA GLN A 35 7.12 -1.48 -12.91
C GLN A 35 6.32 -1.43 -11.60
N LYS A 36 5.92 -0.23 -11.17
CA LYS A 36 5.12 -0.02 -9.96
C LYS A 36 3.75 -0.67 -10.10
N GLU A 37 3.07 -0.45 -11.23
CA GLU A 37 1.81 -1.10 -11.56
C GLU A 37 1.96 -2.62 -11.58
N ARG A 38 3.03 -3.17 -12.14
CA ARG A 38 3.26 -4.62 -12.18
C ARG A 38 3.33 -5.23 -10.77
N LEU A 39 4.00 -4.57 -9.83
CA LEU A 39 4.09 -5.04 -8.44
C LEU A 39 2.76 -4.88 -7.70
N CYS A 40 2.07 -3.75 -7.86
CA CYS A 40 0.75 -3.55 -7.23
C CYS A 40 -0.34 -4.44 -7.82
N ARG A 41 -0.22 -4.86 -9.09
CA ARG A 41 -1.16 -5.80 -9.73
C ARG A 41 -1.17 -7.18 -9.07
N LEU A 42 -0.18 -7.52 -8.23
CA LEU A 42 -0.18 -8.75 -7.45
C LEU A 42 -1.43 -8.87 -6.55
N LEU A 43 -1.98 -7.74 -6.06
CA LEU A 43 -3.26 -7.71 -5.32
C LEU A 43 -4.45 -8.23 -6.14
N LYS A 44 -4.37 -8.16 -7.48
CA LYS A 44 -5.45 -8.55 -8.39
C LYS A 44 -5.37 -10.00 -8.83
N LEU A 45 -4.31 -10.72 -8.45
CA LEU A 45 -4.10 -12.10 -8.88
C LEU A 45 -5.09 -13.04 -8.20
N PRO A 46 -6.04 -13.66 -8.94
CA PRO A 46 -7.00 -14.57 -8.35
C PRO A 46 -6.34 -15.81 -7.76
N GLN A 47 -5.21 -16.25 -8.33
CA GLN A 47 -4.47 -17.40 -7.80
C GLN A 47 -3.84 -17.15 -6.41
N VAL A 48 -3.69 -15.89 -6.00
CA VAL A 48 -3.12 -15.53 -4.68
C VAL A 48 -4.21 -15.04 -3.73
N PHE A 49 -5.14 -14.23 -4.23
CA PHE A 49 -6.11 -13.49 -3.42
C PHE A 49 -7.57 -13.72 -3.83
N GLY A 50 -7.84 -14.62 -4.77
CA GLY A 50 -9.16 -14.79 -5.38
C GLY A 50 -10.25 -15.13 -4.36
N ASP A 51 -9.95 -15.96 -3.37
CA ASP A 51 -10.89 -16.27 -2.29
C ASP A 51 -11.25 -14.99 -1.51
N CYS A 52 -10.27 -14.14 -1.21
CA CYS A 52 -10.50 -12.90 -0.50
C CYS A 52 -11.23 -11.85 -1.36
N HIS A 53 -11.08 -11.86 -2.68
CA HIS A 53 -11.76 -10.90 -3.57
C HIS A 53 -13.29 -10.98 -3.46
N GLN A 54 -13.83 -12.14 -3.06
CA GLN A 54 -15.27 -12.35 -2.83
C GLN A 54 -15.77 -11.63 -1.57
N HIS A 55 -14.88 -11.36 -0.62
CA HIS A 55 -15.21 -10.75 0.68
C HIS A 55 -14.72 -9.31 0.82
N LEU A 56 -13.65 -8.94 0.11
CA LEU A 56 -12.97 -7.66 0.26
C LEU A 56 -12.46 -7.14 -1.09
N SER A 57 -12.90 -5.93 -1.46
CA SER A 57 -12.43 -5.28 -2.69
C SER A 57 -10.97 -4.84 -2.57
N TYR A 58 -10.12 -5.32 -3.49
CA TYR A 58 -8.70 -4.93 -3.57
C TYR A 58 -8.48 -3.48 -4.05
N HIS A 59 -9.52 -2.77 -4.51
CA HIS A 59 -9.36 -1.48 -5.20
C HIS A 59 -8.68 -0.39 -4.37
N MET A 60 -9.01 -0.29 -3.08
CA MET A 60 -8.40 0.71 -2.20
C MET A 60 -6.94 0.37 -1.91
N TYR A 61 -6.64 -0.90 -1.64
CA TYR A 61 -5.28 -1.39 -1.44
C TYR A 61 -4.40 -1.21 -2.68
N TYR A 62 -4.96 -1.42 -3.87
CA TYR A 62 -4.27 -1.19 -5.13
C TYR A 62 -3.92 0.29 -5.34
N LYS A 63 -4.85 1.20 -5.04
CA LYS A 63 -4.61 2.64 -5.12
C LYS A 63 -3.54 3.09 -4.11
N SER A 64 -3.64 2.63 -2.86
CA SER A 64 -2.61 2.90 -1.84
C SER A 64 -1.25 2.39 -2.27
N CYS A 65 -1.16 1.15 -2.79
CA CYS A 65 0.09 0.59 -3.30
C CYS A 65 0.75 1.47 -4.37
N LEU A 66 -0.01 2.04 -5.31
CA LEU A 66 0.55 2.93 -6.33
C LEU A 66 1.13 4.21 -5.72
N VAL A 67 0.47 4.75 -4.69
CA VAL A 67 0.95 5.93 -3.95
C VAL A 67 2.20 5.58 -3.15
N ASP A 68 2.17 4.49 -2.38
CA ASP A 68 3.30 4.04 -1.54
C ASP A 68 4.54 3.72 -2.41
N MET A 69 4.34 3.02 -3.53
CA MET A 69 5.41 2.72 -4.49
C MET A 69 5.99 3.95 -5.17
N CYS A 70 5.32 5.08 -5.11
CA CYS A 70 5.83 6.32 -5.66
C CYS A 70 6.96 6.92 -4.82
N GLU A 71 6.77 6.90 -3.51
CA GLU A 71 7.66 7.48 -2.51
C GLU A 71 8.56 6.41 -1.88
N CYS A 72 8.48 5.19 -2.40
CA CYS A 72 9.16 4.03 -1.85
C CYS A 72 10.69 4.12 -1.95
N PRO A 73 11.41 4.08 -0.82
CA PRO A 73 12.87 4.08 -0.82
C PRO A 73 13.47 2.74 -1.25
N SER A 74 12.77 1.61 -1.07
CA SER A 74 13.35 0.26 -1.13
C SER A 74 12.79 -0.67 -2.23
N LYS A 75 11.99 -0.16 -3.17
CA LYS A 75 11.19 -0.93 -4.17
C LYS A 75 10.26 -2.02 -3.59
N MET A 76 10.28 -2.27 -2.28
CA MET A 76 9.54 -3.34 -1.60
C MET A 76 8.26 -2.84 -0.91
N CYS A 77 7.92 -1.55 -1.00
CA CYS A 77 6.76 -0.98 -0.31
C CYS A 77 5.42 -1.56 -0.79
N TYR A 78 5.36 -2.16 -1.98
CA TYR A 78 4.19 -2.92 -2.43
C TYR A 78 3.84 -4.07 -1.47
N CYS A 79 4.81 -4.62 -0.76
CA CYS A 79 4.60 -5.67 0.23
C CYS A 79 3.84 -5.19 1.46
N GLU A 80 3.91 -3.91 1.81
CA GLU A 80 3.13 -3.35 2.92
C GLU A 80 1.65 -3.35 2.55
N SER A 81 1.30 -2.94 1.34
CA SER A 81 -0.09 -2.98 0.86
C SER A 81 -0.62 -4.42 0.72
N LEU A 82 0.21 -5.35 0.25
CA LEU A 82 -0.13 -6.78 0.21
C LEU A 82 -0.34 -7.37 1.61
N THR A 83 0.52 -7.00 2.57
CA THR A 83 0.40 -7.44 3.97
C THR A 83 -0.89 -6.92 4.59
N ALA A 84 -1.22 -5.64 4.38
CA ALA A 84 -2.45 -5.05 4.88
C ALA A 84 -3.69 -5.74 4.29
N TYR A 85 -3.66 -6.07 3.00
CA TYR A 85 -4.76 -6.79 2.35
C TYR A 85 -4.90 -8.21 2.91
N ALA A 86 -3.81 -8.97 2.97
CA ALA A 86 -3.81 -10.33 3.52
C ALA A 86 -4.22 -10.39 4.98
N HIS A 87 -3.85 -9.39 5.78
CA HIS A 87 -4.27 -9.29 7.18
C HIS A 87 -5.79 -9.13 7.28
N GLU A 88 -6.39 -8.26 6.46
CA GLU A 88 -7.84 -8.07 6.47
C GLU A 88 -8.59 -9.30 5.94
N CYS A 89 -8.06 -10.00 4.93
CA CYS A 89 -8.58 -11.29 4.49
C CYS A 89 -8.64 -12.30 5.64
N ASN A 90 -7.55 -12.43 6.42
CA ASN A 90 -7.52 -13.32 7.58
C ASN A 90 -8.53 -12.89 8.66
N ARG A 91 -8.71 -11.58 8.88
CA ARG A 91 -9.71 -11.06 9.82
C ARG A 91 -11.15 -11.43 9.40
N LEU A 92 -11.39 -11.57 8.09
CA LEU A 92 -12.67 -12.02 7.52
C LEU A 92 -12.79 -13.55 7.47
N GLY A 93 -11.82 -14.29 8.00
CA GLY A 93 -11.82 -15.76 8.02
C GLY A 93 -11.26 -16.43 6.75
N VAL A 94 -10.69 -15.65 5.82
CA VAL A 94 -10.06 -16.18 4.59
C VAL A 94 -8.56 -16.36 4.83
N SER A 95 -8.12 -17.62 4.93
CA SER A 95 -6.71 -17.96 5.09
C SER A 95 -5.98 -17.90 3.75
N LEU A 96 -4.79 -17.31 3.76
CA LEU A 96 -3.90 -17.19 2.59
C LEU A 96 -2.53 -17.77 2.99
N PRO A 97 -2.25 -19.05 2.78
CA PRO A 97 -1.02 -19.68 3.30
C PRO A 97 0.25 -19.23 2.57
N ASP A 98 0.21 -19.10 1.23
CA ASP A 98 1.42 -18.95 0.41
C ASP A 98 1.61 -17.58 -0.26
N TRP A 99 0.73 -16.61 0.05
CA TRP A 99 0.72 -15.32 -0.66
C TRP A 99 2.06 -14.56 -0.59
N ARG A 100 2.83 -14.72 0.50
CA ARG A 100 4.16 -14.07 0.62
C ARG A 100 5.17 -14.61 -0.37
N SER A 101 5.20 -15.94 -0.55
CA SER A 101 6.08 -16.61 -1.50
C SER A 101 5.66 -16.29 -2.93
N ASP A 102 4.37 -16.36 -3.24
CA ASP A 102 3.82 -16.11 -4.58
C ASP A 102 4.02 -14.66 -5.05
N THR A 103 4.04 -13.71 -4.11
CA THR A 103 4.23 -12.28 -4.39
C THR A 103 5.68 -11.82 -4.22
N ARG A 104 6.59 -12.73 -3.84
CA ARG A 104 7.98 -12.43 -3.47
C ARG A 104 8.09 -11.35 -2.38
N CYS A 105 7.11 -11.32 -1.48
CA CYS A 105 7.08 -10.47 -0.29
C CYS A 105 7.58 -11.23 0.92
N LEU A 106 8.85 -11.60 0.87
CA LEU A 106 9.52 -12.21 2.01
C LEU A 106 9.79 -11.13 3.05
N ALA A 107 9.44 -11.41 4.31
CA ALA A 107 9.86 -10.57 5.42
C ALA A 107 11.39 -10.47 5.36
N ARG A 108 11.93 -9.25 5.39
CA ARG A 108 13.38 -9.08 5.53
C ARG A 108 13.82 -9.79 6.81
N HIS A 109 14.78 -10.69 6.68
CA HIS A 109 15.67 -11.06 7.78
C HIS A 109 16.49 -9.84 8.20
#